data_AF-A0AAE7NY19-F1
#
_entry.id   AF-A0AAE7NY19-F1
#
_cell.length_a   1.000
_cell.length_b   1.000
_cell.length_c   1.000
_cell.angle_alpha   90.00
_cell.angle_beta   90.00
_cell.angle_gamma   90.00
#
_symmetry.space_group_name_H-M   'P 1'
#
loop_
_entity.id
_entity.type
_entity.pdbx_description
1 polymer ?
#
loop_
_entity_poly.entity_id
_entity_poly.type
_entity_poly.pdbx_seq_one_letter_code
_entity_poly.pdbx_strand_id
1 'polypeptide(L)'
;MFWDQYHGLIIGFGALGLVLLFNQFVYRRYWTSYPTREAYVAAHPGCDTVDGVVCATCRRKALVGPVAGRGRIYRCGWCDTELYCVDAA
;
A
#
# COMPACT_ATOMS: atom_id res chain seq x y z
N MET A 1 -7.66 -37.92 22.92
CA MET A 1 -8.40 -38.05 21.65
C MET A 1 -8.90 -36.72 21.09
N PHE A 2 -9.43 -35.78 21.88
CA PHE A 2 -9.81 -34.45 21.36
C PHE A 2 -8.60 -33.65 20.84
N TRP A 3 -7.47 -33.73 21.52
CA TRP A 3 -6.29 -32.93 21.21
C TRP A 3 -5.63 -33.29 19.86
N ASP A 4 -5.46 -34.59 19.54
CA ASP A 4 -4.90 -35.06 18.26
C ASP A 4 -5.76 -34.71 17.03
N GLN A 5 -7.08 -34.70 17.16
CA GLN A 5 -7.99 -34.49 16.03
C GLN A 5 -8.05 -33.03 15.58
N TYR A 6 -7.94 -32.08 16.52
CA TYR A 6 -8.04 -30.65 16.22
C TYR A 6 -6.69 -29.95 16.12
N HIS A 7 -5.58 -30.65 16.41
CA HIS A 7 -4.26 -30.02 16.47
C HIS A 7 -3.85 -29.37 15.14
N GLY A 8 -4.09 -30.06 14.02
CA GLY A 8 -3.82 -29.51 12.69
C GLY A 8 -4.69 -28.29 12.35
N LEU A 9 -5.96 -28.29 12.77
CA LEU A 9 -6.86 -27.16 12.56
C LEU A 9 -6.45 -25.94 13.40
N ILE A 10 -6.08 -26.16 14.67
CA ILE A 10 -5.63 -25.09 15.56
C ILE A 10 -4.35 -24.44 15.02
N ILE A 11 -3.39 -25.26 14.56
CA ILE A 11 -2.16 -24.75 13.93
C ILE A 11 -2.47 -24.01 12.63
N GLY A 12 -3.36 -24.56 11.79
CA GLY A 12 -3.76 -23.93 10.54
C GLY A 12 -4.44 -22.57 10.74
N PHE A 13 -5.41 -22.47 11.64
CA PHE A 13 -6.06 -21.21 11.97
C PHE A 13 -5.12 -20.22 12.67
N GLY A 14 -4.23 -20.72 13.53
CA GLY A 14 -3.19 -19.91 14.16
C GLY A 14 -2.24 -19.30 13.13
N ALA A 15 -1.74 -20.09 12.18
CA ALA A 15 -0.88 -19.61 11.11
C ALA A 15 -1.58 -18.62 10.19
N LEU A 16 -2.84 -18.89 9.81
CA LEU A 16 -3.66 -17.98 9.00
C LEU A 16 -3.86 -16.64 9.72
N GLY A 17 -4.24 -16.68 11.00
CA GLY A 17 -4.42 -15.50 11.83
C GLY A 17 -3.13 -14.70 11.95
N LEU A 18 -1.98 -15.36 12.12
CA LEU A 18 -0.67 -14.73 12.23
C LEU A 18 -0.24 -14.09 10.90
N VAL A 19 -0.46 -14.75 9.77
CA VAL A 19 -0.23 -14.18 8.44
C VAL A 19 -1.13 -12.97 8.22
N LEU A 20 -2.42 -13.05 8.55
CA LEU A 20 -3.34 -11.93 8.37
C LEU A 20 -2.99 -10.75 9.28
N LEU A 21 -2.60 -10.99 10.53
CA LEU A 21 -2.15 -9.96 11.46
C LEU A 21 -0.81 -9.38 11.05
N PHE A 22 0.14 -10.20 10.60
CA PHE A 22 1.42 -9.73 10.07
C PHE A 22 1.21 -8.91 8.80
N ASN A 23 0.36 -9.38 7.91
CA ASN A 23 -0.05 -8.67 6.70
C ASN A 23 -0.72 -7.35 7.07
N GLN A 24 -1.66 -7.35 8.01
CA GLN A 24 -2.32 -6.14 8.49
C GLN A 24 -1.36 -5.22 9.24
N PHE A 25 -0.35 -5.73 9.93
CA PHE A 25 0.68 -4.94 10.62
C PHE A 25 1.64 -4.30 9.63
N VAL A 26 2.16 -5.06 8.66
CA VAL A 26 2.99 -4.57 7.56
C VAL A 26 2.20 -3.54 6.76
N TYR A 27 0.99 -3.89 6.31
CA TYR A 27 0.13 -2.94 5.61
C TYR A 27 -0.22 -1.74 6.50
N ARG A 28 -0.66 -1.86 7.76
CA ARG A 28 -0.88 -0.67 8.63
C ARG A 28 0.38 0.17 8.83
N ARG A 29 1.57 -0.44 8.86
CA ARG A 29 2.85 0.29 9.00
C ARG A 29 3.16 1.10 7.75
N TYR A 30 2.91 0.55 6.56
CA TYR A 30 2.90 1.32 5.31
C TYR A 30 1.76 2.36 5.27
N TRP A 31 0.63 2.02 5.91
CA TRP A 31 -0.54 2.82 6.30
C TRP A 31 -0.26 4.21 6.85
N THR A 32 0.50 4.25 7.94
CA THR A 32 0.73 5.48 8.71
C THR A 32 1.69 6.45 8.03
N SER A 33 2.18 6.15 6.82
CA SER A 33 3.14 6.97 6.11
C SER A 33 2.99 6.83 4.59
N TYR A 34 1.82 7.09 4.02
CA TYR A 34 1.83 7.45 2.59
C TYR A 34 2.75 8.67 2.46
N PRO A 35 3.81 8.58 1.64
CA PRO A 35 4.72 9.69 1.49
C PRO A 35 3.94 10.90 0.98
N THR A 36 4.36 12.09 1.37
CA THR A 36 3.92 13.31 0.69
C THR A 36 4.49 13.30 -0.73
N ARG A 37 3.95 14.15 -1.62
CA ARG A 37 4.53 14.34 -2.95
C ARG A 37 6.05 14.56 -2.89
N GLU A 38 6.50 15.38 -1.96
CA GLU A 38 7.91 15.72 -1.77
C GLU A 38 8.75 14.50 -1.38
N ALA A 39 8.29 13.71 -0.40
CA ALA A 39 8.98 12.49 0.00
C ALA A 39 9.05 11.46 -1.14
N TYR A 40 8.01 11.37 -1.96
CA TYR A 40 7.98 10.49 -3.14
C TYR A 40 8.97 10.96 -4.22
N VAL A 41 9.00 12.25 -4.54
CA VAL A 41 9.96 12.82 -5.51
C VAL A 41 11.40 12.74 -5.00
N ALA A 42 11.64 12.93 -3.70
CA ALA A 42 12.96 12.76 -3.11
C ALA A 42 13.48 11.33 -3.24
N ALA A 43 12.61 10.32 -3.08
CA ALA A 43 12.96 8.92 -3.31
C ALA A 43 13.11 8.58 -4.80
N HIS A 44 12.41 9.31 -5.68
CA HIS A 44 12.34 9.04 -7.12
C HIS A 44 12.44 10.33 -7.96
N PRO A 45 13.62 10.98 -8.03
CA PRO A 45 13.77 12.30 -8.66
C PRO A 45 13.42 12.30 -10.15
N GLY A 46 13.62 11.16 -10.84
CA GLY A 46 13.24 11.00 -12.24
C GLY A 46 11.75 10.83 -12.50
N CYS A 47 10.90 10.84 -11.46
CA CYS A 47 9.46 10.69 -11.57
C CYS A 47 8.69 12.03 -11.57
N ASP A 48 9.36 13.15 -11.29
CA ASP A 48 8.76 14.48 -11.43
C ASP A 48 8.95 14.96 -12.87
N THR A 49 7.85 15.10 -13.61
CA THR A 49 7.86 15.56 -15.01
C THR A 49 7.03 16.83 -15.15
N VAL A 50 7.22 17.56 -16.26
CA VAL A 50 6.49 18.82 -16.55
C VAL A 50 4.97 18.60 -16.56
N ASP A 51 4.51 17.41 -16.94
CA ASP A 51 3.10 17.03 -17.00
C ASP A 51 2.53 16.47 -15.68
N GLY A 52 3.36 16.37 -14.64
CA GLY A 52 3.03 15.82 -13.32
C GLY A 52 3.91 14.64 -12.90
N VAL A 53 3.54 13.98 -11.80
CA VAL A 53 4.32 12.83 -11.29
C VAL A 53 3.97 11.55 -12.06
N VAL A 54 4.99 10.85 -12.53
CA VAL A 54 4.88 9.52 -13.14
C VAL A 54 5.18 8.44 -12.12
N CYS A 55 4.63 7.24 -12.32
CA CYS A 55 4.92 6.13 -11.42
C CYS A 55 6.31 5.54 -11.69
N ALA A 56 7.07 5.28 -10.63
CA ALA A 56 8.41 4.69 -10.69
C ALA A 56 8.44 3.30 -11.36
N THR A 57 7.37 2.52 -11.23
CA THR A 57 7.27 1.15 -11.78
C THR A 57 6.88 1.15 -13.25
N CYS A 58 5.80 1.84 -13.59
CA CYS A 58 5.18 1.79 -14.92
C CYS A 58 5.69 2.90 -15.86
N ARG A 59 6.36 3.94 -15.33
CA ARG A 59 6.72 5.21 -16.01
C ARG A 59 5.54 5.93 -16.70
N ARG A 60 4.31 5.47 -16.49
CA ARG A 60 3.09 6.09 -17.01
C ARG A 60 2.57 7.14 -16.04
N LYS A 61 1.76 8.04 -16.60
CA LYS A 61 1.12 9.13 -15.86
C LYS A 61 0.24 8.54 -14.75
N ALA A 62 0.43 9.06 -13.54
CA ALA A 62 -0.41 8.72 -12.41
C ALA A 62 -1.77 9.41 -12.56
N LEU A 63 -2.84 8.69 -12.21
CA LEU A 63 -4.19 9.22 -12.08
C LEU A 63 -4.42 9.60 -10.62
N VAL A 64 -5.09 10.73 -10.41
CA VAL A 64 -5.58 11.15 -9.09
C VAL A 64 -6.96 10.55 -8.91
N GLY A 65 -7.14 9.75 -7.86
CA GLY A 65 -8.43 9.15 -7.54
C GLY A 65 -8.78 9.37 -6.06
N PRO A 66 -10.03 9.73 -5.73
CA PRO A 66 -10.49 9.64 -4.36
C PRO A 66 -10.56 8.17 -3.95
N VAL A 67 -9.87 7.80 -2.88
CA VAL A 67 -9.93 6.45 -2.32
C VAL A 67 -10.84 6.48 -1.09
N ALA A 68 -11.86 5.63 -1.09
CA ALA A 68 -12.86 5.60 -0.01
C ALA A 68 -12.19 5.38 1.36
N GLY A 69 -12.42 6.33 2.28
CA GLY A 69 -11.86 6.34 3.63
C GLY A 69 -10.38 6.73 3.73
N ARG A 70 -9.75 7.18 2.63
CA ARG A 70 -8.29 7.29 2.50
C ARG A 70 -7.82 8.58 1.81
N GLY A 71 -8.73 9.48 1.45
CA GLY A 71 -8.39 10.80 0.90
C GLY A 71 -8.07 10.81 -0.60
N ARG A 72 -7.45 11.90 -1.07
CA ARG A 72 -6.95 12.01 -2.45
C ARG A 72 -5.57 11.37 -2.54
N ILE A 73 -5.46 10.24 -3.24
CA ILE A 73 -4.17 9.54 -3.43
C ILE A 73 -3.80 9.59 -4.93
N TYR A 74 -2.52 9.83 -5.23
CA TYR A 74 -1.98 9.60 -6.58
C TYR A 74 -1.71 8.12 -6.77
N ARG A 75 -2.27 7.51 -7.81
CA ARG A 75 -2.13 6.09 -8.15
C ARG A 75 -1.74 5.94 -9.63
N CYS A 76 -0.88 4.99 -10.02
CA CYS A 76 -0.69 4.68 -11.45
C CYS A 76 -2.02 4.13 -11.98
N GLY A 77 -2.60 4.75 -13.02
CA GLY A 77 -3.83 4.26 -13.64
C GLY A 77 -3.68 2.97 -14.46
N TRP A 78 -2.47 2.42 -14.52
CA TRP A 78 -2.13 1.25 -15.33
C TRP A 78 -1.73 0.04 -14.48
N CYS A 79 -0.78 0.21 -13.57
CA CYS A 79 -0.35 -0.85 -12.65
C CYS A 79 -0.96 -0.70 -11.26
N ASP A 80 -1.88 0.26 -11.09
CA ASP A 80 -2.70 0.39 -9.89
C ASP A 80 -1.88 0.63 -8.60
N THR A 81 -0.60 1.00 -8.76
CA THR A 81 0.32 1.29 -7.67
C THR A 81 -0.01 2.64 -7.06
N GLU A 82 -0.28 2.65 -5.76
CA GLU A 82 -0.47 3.86 -4.96
C GLU A 82 0.90 4.52 -4.71
N LEU A 83 0.98 5.84 -4.89
CA LEU A 83 2.26 6.57 -4.95
C LEU A 83 2.44 7.45 -3.72
N TYR A 84 1.60 8.47 -3.58
CA TYR A 84 1.68 9.45 -2.50
C TYR A 84 0.30 10.04 -2.20
N CYS A 85 0.12 10.53 -0.98
CA CYS A 85 -1.10 11.22 -0.57
C CYS A 85 -1.06 12.69 -1.01
N VAL A 86 -2.19 13.22 -1.48
CA VAL A 86 -2.37 14.66 -1.81
C VAL A 86 -2.89 15.44 -0.62
N ASP A 87 -3.46 14.76 0.38
CA ASP A 87 -4.01 15.41 1.55
C ASP A 87 -2.88 15.79 2.52
N ALA A 88 -2.31 16.96 2.27
CA ALA A 88 -1.65 17.80 3.26
C ALA A 88 -2.04 19.25 2.97
N ALA A 89 -3.19 19.65 3.50
CA ALA A 89 -3.52 21.02 3.86
C ALA A 89 -4.08 21.00 5.28
#